data_AF-A0A662TAP3-F1
#
_entry.id   AF-A0A662TAP3-F1
#
_cell.length_a   1.000
_cell.length_b   1.000
_cell.length_c   1.000
_cell.angle_alpha   90.00
_cell.angle_beta   90.00
_cell.angle_gamma   90.00
#
_symmetry.space_group_name_H-M   'P 1'
#
loop_
_entity.id
_entity.type
_entity.pdbx_description
1 polymer ?
#
loop_
_entity_poly.entity_id
_entity_poly.type
_entity_poly.pdbx_seq_one_letter_code
_entity_poly.pdbx_strand_id
1 'polypeptide(L)'
;MEEQIREVVKLTDFSERLLVYKKMISTSYAFIVWSISFTIAALAVWSMIFGPWFPVFVKAFSWVLTGALGLAGVVGMFLMFYIFSRAASLKARRVDKRLIVRWISSFVFPYGFAYIIAFLVGIETVISVAWYVALTGTMLHIAALIENEYVKRGLFVARPFFLAGVLMLITSPLVLYAARVRNTAIYTIEGVGRWSSEVAYLSANMLALTLMLAIYFVVSLYTFFKAEGAMVKHERRGQ
;
A
#
# COMPACT_ATOMS: atom_id res chain seq x y z
N MET A 1 13.98 -40.57 26.39
CA MET A 1 12.91 -39.62 26.73
C MET A 1 13.37 -38.17 26.64
N GLU A 2 14.50 -37.79 27.26
CA GLU A 2 15.05 -36.42 27.14
C GLU A 2 15.42 -36.02 25.71
N GLU A 3 16.00 -36.95 24.93
CA GLU A 3 16.37 -36.71 23.53
C GLU A 3 15.15 -36.45 22.63
N GLN A 4 14.07 -37.21 22.82
CA GLN A 4 12.80 -37.01 22.12
C GLN A 4 12.14 -35.67 22.50
N ILE A 5 12.17 -35.29 23.78
CA ILE A 5 11.67 -33.98 24.23
C ILE A 5 12.48 -32.85 23.58
N ARG A 6 13.81 -33.01 23.49
CA ARG A 6 14.71 -32.04 22.84
C ARG A 6 14.42 -31.88 21.35
N GLU A 7 14.17 -32.98 20.65
CA GLU A 7 13.78 -32.96 19.23
C GLU A 7 12.43 -32.28 19.01
N VAL A 8 11.43 -32.58 19.84
CA VAL A 8 10.11 -31.94 19.77
C VAL A 8 10.19 -30.44 20.01
N VAL A 9 11.03 -29.99 20.97
CA VAL A 9 11.26 -28.56 21.22
C VAL A 9 11.94 -27.89 20.02
N LYS A 10 12.97 -28.52 19.43
CA LYS A 10 13.64 -28.01 18.22
C LYS A 10 12.67 -27.89 17.04
N LEU A 11 11.82 -28.89 16.83
CA LEU A 11 10.81 -28.89 15.77
C LEU A 11 9.76 -27.79 15.99
N THR A 12 9.33 -27.58 17.23
CA THR A 12 8.35 -26.55 17.58
C THR A 12 8.91 -25.16 17.34
N ASP A 13 10.13 -24.89 17.81
CA ASP A 13 10.83 -23.62 17.61
C ASP A 13 11.10 -23.34 16.12
N PHE A 14 11.48 -24.35 15.34
CA PHE A 14 11.63 -24.21 13.89
C PHE A 14 10.31 -23.90 13.19
N SER A 15 9.22 -24.56 13.60
CA SER A 15 7.87 -24.32 13.06
C SER A 15 7.38 -22.90 13.32
N GLU A 16 7.60 -22.38 14.53
CA GLU A 16 7.28 -20.99 14.88
C GLU A 16 8.10 -19.99 14.06
N ARG A 17 9.40 -20.23 13.90
CA ARG A 17 10.29 -19.42 13.04
C ARG A 17 9.81 -19.40 11.59
N LEU A 18 9.52 -20.56 11.02
CA LEU A 18 9.02 -20.69 9.65
C LEU A 18 7.69 -19.94 9.47
N LEU A 19 6.83 -19.96 10.47
CA LEU A 19 5.55 -19.24 10.44
C LEU A 19 5.73 -17.73 10.44
N VAL A 20 6.63 -17.19 11.27
CA VAL A 20 6.98 -15.76 11.29
C VAL A 20 7.59 -15.36 9.95
N TYR A 21 8.60 -16.11 9.49
CA TYR A 21 9.26 -15.87 8.22
C TYR A 21 8.27 -15.85 7.04
N LYS A 22 7.41 -16.86 6.93
CA LYS A 22 6.39 -16.95 5.87
C LYS A 22 5.44 -15.77 5.90
N LYS A 23 5.00 -15.30 7.08
CA LYS A 23 4.14 -14.11 7.22
C LYS A 23 4.86 -12.83 6.80
N MET A 24 6.10 -12.65 7.21
CA MET A 24 6.89 -11.47 6.89
C MET A 24 7.20 -11.38 5.40
N ILE A 25 7.62 -12.48 4.78
CA ILE A 25 7.85 -12.54 3.33
C ILE A 25 6.56 -12.29 2.54
N SER A 26 5.45 -12.90 2.98
CA SER A 26 4.16 -12.65 2.33
C SER A 26 3.76 -11.18 2.41
N THR A 27 4.07 -10.51 3.52
CA THR A 27 3.83 -9.07 3.70
C THR A 27 4.74 -8.24 2.80
N SER A 28 6.02 -8.58 2.68
CA SER A 28 6.97 -7.95 1.75
C SER A 28 6.48 -8.04 0.30
N TYR A 29 6.07 -9.23 -0.15
CA TYR A 29 5.50 -9.40 -1.49
C TYR A 29 4.20 -8.63 -1.70
N ALA A 30 3.35 -8.55 -0.68
CA ALA A 30 2.13 -7.76 -0.76
C ALA A 30 2.43 -6.28 -1.05
N PHE A 31 3.42 -5.66 -0.39
CA PHE A 31 3.82 -4.28 -0.68
C PHE A 31 4.30 -4.08 -2.13
N ILE A 32 5.08 -5.03 -2.67
CA ILE A 32 5.54 -4.98 -4.06
C ILE A 32 4.36 -5.07 -5.02
N VAL A 33 3.52 -6.10 -4.88
CA VAL A 33 2.35 -6.33 -5.74
C VAL A 33 1.42 -5.12 -5.72
N TRP A 34 1.22 -4.54 -4.55
CA TRP A 34 0.37 -3.36 -4.39
C TRP A 34 0.96 -2.14 -5.08
N SER A 35 2.26 -1.88 -4.90
CA SER A 35 2.95 -0.77 -5.56
C SER A 35 2.87 -0.85 -7.08
N ILE A 36 3.06 -2.05 -7.64
CA ILE A 36 3.02 -2.31 -9.08
C ILE A 36 1.59 -2.13 -9.60
N SER A 37 0.59 -2.67 -8.90
CA SER A 37 -0.82 -2.59 -9.31
C SER A 37 -1.30 -1.14 -9.44
N PHE A 38 -1.01 -0.30 -8.43
CA PHE A 38 -1.33 1.14 -8.47
C PHE A 38 -0.57 1.86 -9.58
N THR A 39 0.71 1.55 -9.75
CA THR A 39 1.55 2.20 -10.77
C THR A 39 1.06 1.87 -12.18
N ILE A 40 0.76 0.60 -12.46
CA ILE A 40 0.24 0.16 -13.76
C ILE A 40 -1.12 0.80 -14.05
N ALA A 41 -2.02 0.84 -13.07
CA ALA A 41 -3.33 1.46 -13.24
C ALA A 41 -3.22 2.95 -13.56
N ALA A 42 -2.34 3.67 -12.85
CA ALA A 42 -2.08 5.08 -13.13
C ALA A 42 -1.47 5.31 -14.51
N LEU A 43 -0.46 4.51 -14.88
CA LEU A 43 0.18 4.57 -16.21
C LEU A 43 -0.81 4.26 -17.34
N ALA A 44 -1.74 3.32 -17.12
CA ALA A 44 -2.80 3.01 -18.08
C ALA A 44 -3.73 4.21 -18.28
N VAL A 45 -4.17 4.86 -17.20
CA VAL A 45 -5.00 6.08 -17.27
C VAL A 45 -4.26 7.19 -17.99
N TRP A 46 -3.00 7.45 -17.66
CA TRP A 46 -2.21 8.49 -18.33
C TRP A 46 -1.99 8.19 -19.81
N SER A 47 -1.71 6.92 -20.17
CA SER A 47 -1.57 6.50 -21.57
C SER A 47 -2.86 6.69 -22.38
N MET A 48 -4.03 6.49 -21.77
CA MET A 48 -5.31 6.75 -22.41
C MET A 48 -5.54 8.25 -22.66
N ILE A 49 -5.09 9.10 -21.74
CA ILE A 49 -5.28 10.55 -21.82
C ILE A 49 -4.32 11.17 -22.83
N PHE A 50 -3.04 10.82 -22.81
CA PHE A 50 -2.08 11.31 -23.79
C PHE A 50 -2.12 10.53 -25.12
N GLY A 51 -3.21 9.79 -25.36
CA GLY A 51 -3.44 8.97 -26.53
C GLY A 51 -4.63 9.43 -27.38
N PRO A 52 -5.12 8.57 -28.30
CA PRO A 52 -6.19 8.91 -29.24
C PRO A 52 -7.51 9.31 -28.58
N TRP A 53 -7.70 8.95 -27.31
CA TRP A 53 -8.94 9.15 -26.55
C TRP A 53 -8.96 10.46 -25.75
N PHE A 54 -7.94 11.29 -25.91
CA PHE A 54 -7.79 12.57 -25.23
C PHE A 54 -9.07 13.44 -25.18
N PRO A 55 -9.80 13.67 -26.29
CA PRO A 55 -10.97 14.56 -26.27
C PRO A 55 -12.09 14.08 -25.34
N VAL A 56 -12.17 12.76 -25.13
CA VAL A 56 -13.22 12.11 -24.32
C VAL A 56 -12.87 12.15 -22.83
N PHE A 57 -11.63 11.83 -22.48
CA PHE A 57 -11.25 11.59 -21.08
C PHE A 57 -10.79 12.86 -20.34
N VAL A 58 -10.42 13.91 -21.07
CA VAL A 58 -9.82 15.10 -20.45
C VAL A 58 -10.74 15.79 -19.45
N LYS A 59 -12.06 15.81 -19.71
CA LYS A 59 -13.07 16.41 -18.83
C LYS A 59 -13.39 15.56 -17.60
N ALA A 60 -13.13 14.25 -17.66
CA ALA A 60 -13.43 13.30 -16.60
C ALA A 60 -12.16 12.79 -15.88
N PHE A 61 -11.01 13.43 -16.09
CA PHE A 61 -9.70 12.93 -15.67
C PHE A 61 -9.66 12.51 -14.20
N SER A 62 -10.03 13.40 -13.28
CA SER A 62 -9.97 13.14 -11.84
C SER A 62 -10.82 11.94 -11.44
N TRP A 63 -11.98 11.75 -12.09
CA TRP A 63 -12.88 10.63 -11.84
C TRP A 63 -12.36 9.32 -12.41
N VAL A 64 -11.80 9.35 -13.63
CA VAL A 64 -11.23 8.17 -14.30
C VAL A 64 -9.98 7.70 -13.56
N LEU A 65 -9.11 8.61 -13.14
CA LEU A 65 -7.95 8.29 -12.32
C LEU A 65 -8.37 7.73 -10.96
N THR A 66 -9.30 8.39 -10.26
CA THR A 66 -9.80 7.90 -8.98
C THR A 66 -10.44 6.52 -9.11
N GLY A 67 -11.24 6.28 -10.16
CA GLY A 67 -11.86 5.00 -10.43
C GLY A 67 -10.84 3.90 -10.73
N ALA A 68 -9.82 4.18 -11.54
CA ALA A 68 -8.76 3.22 -11.86
C ALA A 68 -7.89 2.89 -10.63
N LEU A 69 -7.53 3.89 -9.82
CA LEU A 69 -6.81 3.69 -8.57
C LEU A 69 -7.66 2.93 -7.55
N GLY A 70 -8.97 3.19 -7.49
CA GLY A 70 -9.92 2.44 -6.68
C GLY A 70 -9.99 0.98 -7.09
N LEU A 71 -10.12 0.70 -8.39
CA LEU A 71 -10.11 -0.66 -8.93
C LEU A 71 -8.77 -1.37 -8.65
N ALA A 72 -7.65 -0.68 -8.84
CA ALA A 72 -6.32 -1.19 -8.51
C ALA A 72 -6.18 -1.50 -7.01
N GLY A 73 -6.79 -0.67 -6.16
CA GLY A 73 -6.92 -0.91 -4.72
C GLY A 73 -7.66 -2.22 -4.42
N VAL A 74 -8.82 -2.45 -5.04
CA VAL A 74 -9.62 -3.67 -4.88
C VAL A 74 -8.88 -4.91 -5.39
N VAL A 75 -8.31 -4.84 -6.59
CA VAL A 75 -7.52 -5.95 -7.17
C VAL A 75 -6.30 -6.24 -6.29
N GLY A 76 -5.62 -5.20 -5.84
CA GLY A 76 -4.48 -5.28 -4.94
C GLY A 76 -4.83 -5.93 -3.59
N MET A 77 -5.97 -5.56 -2.99
CA MET A 77 -6.49 -6.24 -1.80
C MET A 77 -6.76 -7.71 -2.05
N PHE A 78 -7.44 -8.02 -3.16
CA PHE A 78 -7.75 -9.41 -3.52
C PHE A 78 -6.47 -10.25 -3.65
N LEU A 79 -5.46 -9.73 -4.34
CA LEU A 79 -4.16 -10.40 -4.48
C LEU A 79 -3.44 -10.55 -3.14
N MET A 80 -3.50 -9.54 -2.27
CA MET A 80 -2.93 -9.60 -0.92
C MET A 80 -3.61 -10.67 -0.06
N PHE A 81 -4.95 -10.70 -0.04
CA PHE A 81 -5.70 -11.75 0.65
C PHE A 81 -5.42 -13.12 0.05
N TYR A 82 -5.25 -13.21 -1.27
CA TYR A 82 -4.83 -14.44 -1.92
C TYR A 82 -3.45 -14.90 -1.44
N ILE A 83 -2.44 -14.02 -1.44
CA ILE A 83 -1.09 -14.30 -0.93
C ILE A 83 -1.16 -14.74 0.54
N PHE A 84 -1.91 -14.01 1.38
CA PHE A 84 -2.08 -14.34 2.79
C PHE A 84 -2.82 -15.66 3.02
N SER A 85 -3.80 -15.99 2.19
CA SER A 85 -4.54 -17.26 2.27
C SER A 85 -3.65 -18.47 1.95
N ARG A 86 -2.71 -18.32 1.02
CA ARG A 86 -1.68 -19.31 0.70
C ARG A 86 -0.58 -19.36 1.78
N ALA A 87 -0.35 -18.23 2.45
CA ALA A 87 0.61 -18.12 3.54
C ALA A 87 0.12 -18.70 4.87
N ALA A 88 -1.19 -18.66 5.13
CA ALA A 88 -1.80 -19.12 6.37
C ALA A 88 -1.58 -20.63 6.61
N SER A 89 -1.40 -21.03 7.87
CA SER A 89 -1.35 -22.44 8.25
C SER A 89 -2.74 -23.07 8.17
N LEU A 90 -2.82 -24.39 7.92
CA LEU A 90 -4.09 -25.13 7.83
C LEU A 90 -4.98 -24.98 9.08
N LYS A 91 -4.40 -24.74 10.27
CA LYS A 91 -5.14 -24.45 11.52
C LYS A 91 -5.69 -23.02 11.61
N ALA A 92 -5.12 -22.06 10.88
CA ALA A 92 -5.57 -20.67 10.84
C ALA A 92 -6.72 -20.41 9.85
N ARG A 93 -7.27 -21.46 9.20
CA ARG A 93 -8.40 -21.37 8.26
C ARG A 93 -9.74 -20.99 8.89
N ARG A 94 -9.86 -20.95 10.22
CA ARG A 94 -11.00 -20.28 10.85
C ARG A 94 -10.83 -18.78 10.67
N VAL A 95 -11.48 -18.26 9.64
CA VAL A 95 -11.55 -16.84 9.32
C VAL A 95 -12.07 -16.09 10.55
N ASP A 96 -11.19 -15.35 11.22
CA ASP A 96 -11.60 -14.44 12.28
C ASP A 96 -12.32 -13.26 11.63
N LYS A 97 -13.66 -13.24 11.75
CA LYS A 97 -14.50 -12.16 11.22
C LYS A 97 -14.07 -10.79 11.73
N ARG A 98 -13.54 -10.70 12.96
CA ARG A 98 -13.06 -9.42 13.52
C ARG A 98 -11.84 -8.91 12.76
N LEU A 99 -10.96 -9.80 12.32
CA LEU A 99 -9.78 -9.42 11.53
C LEU A 99 -10.18 -8.88 10.16
N ILE A 100 -11.15 -9.52 9.48
CA ILE A 100 -11.68 -9.01 8.20
C ILE A 100 -12.28 -7.62 8.38
N VAL A 101 -13.11 -7.42 9.41
CA VAL A 101 -13.74 -6.12 9.68
C VAL A 101 -12.68 -5.05 9.93
N ARG A 102 -11.63 -5.34 10.70
CA ARG A 102 -10.51 -4.42 10.93
C ARG A 102 -9.76 -4.08 9.64
N TRP A 103 -9.55 -5.06 8.76
CA TRP A 103 -8.97 -4.82 7.44
C TRP A 103 -9.83 -3.87 6.63
N ILE A 104 -11.11 -4.20 6.42
CA ILE A 104 -12.04 -3.37 5.64
C ILE A 104 -12.14 -1.95 6.21
N SER A 105 -12.33 -1.82 7.54
CA SER A 105 -12.44 -0.52 8.19
C SER A 105 -11.19 0.34 8.02
N SER A 106 -10.02 -0.29 7.94
CA SER A 106 -8.76 0.44 7.77
C SER A 106 -8.60 1.07 6.39
N PHE A 107 -9.41 0.70 5.41
CA PHE A 107 -9.46 1.36 4.12
C PHE A 107 -10.67 2.28 4.02
N VAL A 108 -11.85 1.79 4.42
CA VAL A 108 -13.10 2.56 4.31
C VAL A 108 -13.02 3.85 5.12
N PHE A 109 -12.53 3.80 6.37
CA PHE A 109 -12.52 4.97 7.24
C PHE A 109 -11.54 6.05 6.75
N PRO A 110 -10.24 5.76 6.48
CA PRO A 110 -9.31 6.78 6.01
C PRO A 110 -9.66 7.35 4.63
N TYR A 111 -10.14 6.53 3.69
CA TYR A 111 -10.60 7.03 2.38
C TYR A 111 -11.88 7.86 2.52
N GLY A 112 -12.89 7.37 3.24
CA GLY A 112 -14.12 8.12 3.47
C GLY A 112 -13.83 9.47 4.12
N PHE A 113 -13.01 9.49 5.16
CA PHE A 113 -12.62 10.71 5.86
C PHE A 113 -11.87 11.70 4.97
N ALA A 114 -10.84 11.24 4.24
CA ALA A 114 -10.04 12.10 3.38
C ALA A 114 -10.86 12.74 2.26
N TYR A 115 -11.74 11.97 1.60
CA TYR A 115 -12.58 12.48 0.52
C TYR A 115 -13.73 13.37 1.01
N ILE A 116 -14.34 13.06 2.16
CA ILE A 116 -15.33 13.96 2.80
C ILE A 116 -14.68 15.30 3.14
N ILE A 117 -13.49 15.31 3.75
CA ILE A 117 -12.78 16.55 4.06
C ILE A 117 -12.42 17.31 2.78
N ALA A 118 -11.87 16.62 1.78
CA ALA A 118 -11.51 17.27 0.52
C ALA A 118 -12.74 17.92 -0.16
N PHE A 119 -13.90 17.24 -0.09
CA PHE A 119 -15.16 17.78 -0.57
C PHE A 119 -15.62 19.01 0.23
N LEU A 120 -15.62 18.94 1.57
CA LEU A 120 -16.04 20.04 2.45
C LEU A 120 -15.15 21.27 2.34
N VAL A 121 -13.85 21.09 2.11
CA VAL A 121 -12.87 22.18 1.96
C VAL A 121 -12.96 22.82 0.56
N GLY A 122 -13.68 22.22 -0.39
CA GLY A 122 -13.98 22.82 -1.70
C GLY A 122 -12.76 22.99 -2.61
N ILE A 123 -11.64 22.35 -2.27
CA ILE A 123 -10.42 22.44 -3.07
C ILE A 123 -10.39 21.23 -4.01
N GLU A 124 -10.99 21.39 -5.20
CA GLU A 124 -10.98 20.38 -6.27
C GLU A 124 -9.56 19.90 -6.59
N THR A 125 -8.56 20.77 -6.42
CA THR A 125 -7.15 20.46 -6.62
C THR A 125 -6.63 19.36 -5.70
N VAL A 126 -7.11 19.36 -4.45
CA VAL A 126 -6.69 18.43 -3.40
C VAL A 126 -7.41 17.09 -3.52
N ILE A 127 -8.62 17.06 -4.10
CA ILE A 127 -9.35 15.81 -4.37
C ILE A 127 -8.51 14.87 -5.23
N SER A 128 -7.78 15.40 -6.22
CA SER A 128 -6.94 14.61 -7.13
C SER A 128 -5.80 13.85 -6.45
N VAL A 129 -5.34 14.30 -5.28
CA VAL A 129 -4.24 13.68 -4.50
C VAL A 129 -4.69 13.15 -3.13
N ALA A 130 -5.97 13.30 -2.79
CA ALA A 130 -6.54 12.86 -1.52
C ALA A 130 -6.33 11.36 -1.26
N TRP A 131 -6.27 10.56 -2.32
CA TRP A 131 -5.96 9.12 -2.23
C TRP A 131 -4.63 8.84 -1.53
N TYR A 132 -3.59 9.68 -1.72
CA TYR A 132 -2.28 9.48 -1.10
C TYR A 132 -2.33 9.72 0.42
N VAL A 133 -3.09 10.73 0.84
CA VAL A 133 -3.33 11.03 2.26
C VAL A 133 -4.23 9.95 2.90
N ALA A 134 -5.27 9.51 2.20
CA ALA A 134 -6.11 8.39 2.62
C ALA A 134 -5.30 7.10 2.80
N LEU A 135 -4.35 6.87 1.89
CA LEU A 135 -3.45 5.73 1.91
C LEU A 135 -2.49 5.80 3.11
N THR A 136 -1.98 7.00 3.44
CA THR A 136 -1.23 7.25 4.67
C THR A 136 -2.04 6.85 5.91
N GLY A 137 -3.28 7.34 6.00
CA GLY A 137 -4.20 6.99 7.09
C GLY A 137 -4.50 5.49 7.14
N THR A 138 -4.63 4.84 5.98
CA THR A 138 -4.83 3.39 5.85
C THR A 138 -3.68 2.61 6.47
N MET A 139 -2.44 2.95 6.10
CA MET A 139 -1.24 2.28 6.64
C MET A 139 -1.15 2.43 8.16
N LEU A 140 -1.37 3.64 8.69
CA LEU A 140 -1.35 3.90 10.14
C LEU A 140 -2.50 3.20 10.88
N HIS A 141 -3.68 3.11 10.26
CA HIS A 141 -4.82 2.43 10.85
C HIS A 141 -4.63 0.90 10.88
N ILE A 142 -4.05 0.31 9.83
CA ILE A 142 -3.59 -1.08 9.83
C ILE A 142 -2.53 -1.29 10.92
N ALA A 143 -1.57 -0.36 11.03
CA ALA A 143 -0.54 -0.42 12.06
C ALA A 143 -1.15 -0.49 13.47
N ALA A 144 -2.12 0.40 13.73
CA ALA A 144 -2.80 0.49 15.02
C ALA A 144 -3.63 -0.76 15.36
N LEU A 145 -4.45 -1.25 14.42
CA LEU A 145 -5.47 -2.26 14.68
C LEU A 145 -5.05 -3.71 14.42
N ILE A 146 -4.05 -3.90 13.55
CA ILE A 146 -3.73 -5.20 12.96
C ILE A 146 -2.26 -5.54 13.23
N GLU A 147 -1.33 -4.68 12.81
CA GLU A 147 0.10 -4.92 12.97
C GLU A 147 0.50 -5.05 14.44
N ASN A 148 0.01 -4.15 15.29
CA ASN A 148 0.23 -4.22 16.74
C ASN A 148 -0.15 -5.56 17.35
N GLU A 149 -1.26 -6.15 16.88
CA GLU A 149 -1.72 -7.45 17.35
C GLU A 149 -0.78 -8.56 16.89
N TYR A 150 -0.33 -8.51 15.63
CA TYR A 150 0.66 -9.46 15.12
C TYR A 150 2.02 -9.36 15.83
N VAL A 151 2.47 -8.14 16.15
CA VAL A 151 3.72 -7.92 16.91
C VAL A 151 3.58 -8.45 18.34
N LYS A 152 2.48 -8.13 19.04
CA LYS A 152 2.23 -8.63 20.41
C LYS A 152 2.20 -10.16 20.49
N ARG A 153 1.71 -10.82 19.43
CA ARG A 153 1.67 -12.28 19.32
C ARG A 153 2.99 -12.89 18.84
N GLY A 154 4.05 -12.12 18.66
CA GLY A 154 5.33 -12.59 18.14
C GLY A 154 5.30 -13.02 16.67
N LEU A 155 4.21 -12.73 15.94
CA LEU A 155 4.01 -13.15 14.56
C LEU A 155 4.71 -12.22 13.57
N PHE A 156 4.95 -10.97 13.97
CA PHE A 156 5.66 -9.95 13.21
C PHE A 156 6.91 -9.51 14.00
N VAL A 157 8.07 -9.63 13.37
CA VAL A 157 9.36 -9.12 13.88
C VAL A 157 9.67 -7.70 13.41
N ALA A 158 8.90 -7.19 12.43
CA ALA A 158 9.04 -5.84 11.90
C ALA A 158 7.67 -5.14 11.88
N ARG A 159 7.69 -3.82 11.68
CA ARG A 159 6.49 -2.97 11.62
C ARG A 159 6.34 -2.28 10.25
N PRO A 160 6.08 -3.04 9.18
CA PRO A 160 6.06 -2.49 7.83
C PRO A 160 4.92 -1.49 7.56
N PHE A 161 3.72 -1.72 8.08
CA PHE A 161 2.59 -0.80 7.88
C PHE A 161 2.80 0.51 8.63
N PHE A 162 3.31 0.45 9.86
CA PHE A 162 3.70 1.65 10.58
C PHE A 162 4.78 2.43 9.83
N LEU A 163 5.84 1.75 9.37
CA LEU A 163 6.92 2.39 8.62
C LEU A 163 6.41 3.05 7.33
N ALA A 164 5.59 2.33 6.55
CA ALA A 164 4.97 2.88 5.35
C ALA A 164 4.13 4.12 5.67
N GLY A 165 3.26 4.04 6.68
CA GLY A 165 2.42 5.15 7.10
C GLY A 165 3.21 6.37 7.57
N VAL A 166 4.28 6.18 8.33
CA VAL A 166 5.14 7.29 8.79
C VAL A 166 5.87 7.94 7.61
N LEU A 167 6.47 7.14 6.72
CA LEU A 167 7.16 7.67 5.54
C LEU A 167 6.19 8.46 4.64
N MET A 168 4.99 7.93 4.41
CA MET A 168 3.97 8.61 3.61
C MET A 168 3.42 9.87 4.30
N LEU A 169 3.34 9.87 5.63
CA LEU A 169 2.95 11.05 6.39
C LEU A 169 3.98 12.17 6.23
N ILE A 170 5.28 11.82 6.27
CA ILE A 170 6.39 12.78 6.08
C ILE A 170 6.37 13.38 4.67
N THR A 171 6.01 12.59 3.65
CA THR A 171 5.99 13.03 2.25
C THR A 171 4.66 13.65 1.81
N SER A 172 3.58 13.46 2.58
CA SER A 172 2.26 14.02 2.27
C SER A 172 2.24 15.56 2.12
N PRO A 173 2.92 16.36 2.96
CA PRO A 173 3.01 17.81 2.77
C PRO A 173 3.59 18.19 1.41
N LEU A 174 4.59 17.45 0.92
CA LEU A 174 5.21 17.71 -0.38
C LEU A 174 4.23 17.45 -1.54
N VAL A 175 3.47 16.35 -1.47
CA VAL A 175 2.43 16.02 -2.46
C VAL A 175 1.31 17.07 -2.46
N LEU A 176 0.84 17.46 -1.26
CA LEU A 176 -0.19 18.48 -1.11
C LEU A 176 0.28 19.86 -1.60
N TYR A 177 1.53 20.21 -1.34
CA TYR A 177 2.15 21.43 -1.85
C TYR A 177 2.21 21.40 -3.39
N ALA A 178 2.70 20.32 -3.99
CA ALA A 178 2.72 20.16 -5.44
C ALA A 178 1.32 20.31 -6.07
N ALA A 179 0.28 19.78 -5.43
CA ALA A 179 -1.10 19.90 -5.89
C ALA A 179 -1.69 21.33 -5.72
N ARG A 180 -1.11 22.14 -4.84
CA ARG A 180 -1.51 23.55 -4.61
C ARG A 180 -0.84 24.52 -5.57
N VAL A 181 0.37 24.21 -6.06
CA VAL A 181 1.10 25.09 -6.99
C VAL A 181 0.42 25.07 -8.34
N ARG A 182 -0.43 26.07 -8.60
CA ARG A 182 -1.13 26.25 -9.88
C ARG A 182 -0.16 26.69 -10.96
N ASN A 183 0.46 25.73 -11.63
CA ASN A 183 1.11 25.96 -12.91
C ASN A 183 0.19 25.44 -14.01
N THR A 184 -0.21 26.31 -14.94
CA THR A 184 -0.89 25.91 -16.16
C THR A 184 0.15 25.52 -17.19
N ALA A 185 0.13 24.28 -17.69
CA ALA A 185 0.78 23.96 -18.96
C ALA A 185 -0.27 23.75 -20.01
N ILE A 186 0.14 24.14 -21.20
CA ILE A 186 -0.62 23.97 -22.42
C ILE A 186 0.01 22.78 -23.12
N TYR A 187 -0.73 21.68 -23.18
CA TYR A 187 -0.39 20.53 -23.99
C TYR A 187 -1.03 20.71 -25.36
N THR A 188 -0.19 20.87 -26.38
CA THR A 188 -0.59 20.81 -27.79
C THR A 188 -0.38 19.40 -28.29
N ILE A 189 -1.47 18.71 -28.63
CA ILE A 189 -1.41 17.46 -29.38
C ILE A 189 -1.64 17.82 -30.84
N GLU A 190 -0.61 17.68 -31.68
CA GLU A 190 -0.69 17.99 -33.11
C GLU A 190 -1.89 17.29 -33.74
N GLY A 191 -2.74 18.06 -34.43
CA GLY A 191 -3.92 17.56 -35.14
C GLY A 191 -5.14 17.20 -34.27
N VAL A 192 -5.07 17.25 -32.93
CA VAL A 192 -6.16 16.80 -32.05
C VAL A 192 -6.73 17.92 -31.17
N GLY A 193 -5.88 18.84 -30.66
CA GLY A 193 -6.35 20.00 -29.92
C GLY A 193 -5.34 20.62 -28.95
N ARG A 194 -5.76 21.72 -28.33
CA ARG A 194 -5.05 22.39 -27.22
C ARG A 194 -5.76 22.08 -25.91
N TRP A 195 -5.02 21.55 -24.94
CA TRP A 195 -5.49 21.42 -23.56
C TRP A 195 -4.64 22.28 -22.65
N SER A 196 -5.30 23.14 -21.90
CA SER A 196 -4.70 23.73 -20.71
C SER A 196 -5.32 23.04 -19.51
N SER A 197 -4.48 22.49 -18.65
CA SER A 197 -4.87 22.04 -17.33
C SER A 197 -3.88 22.60 -16.33
N GLU A 198 -4.35 22.76 -15.10
CA GLU A 198 -3.44 22.96 -13.99
C GLU A 198 -2.56 21.70 -13.86
N VAL A 199 -1.33 21.80 -14.39
CA VAL A 199 -0.26 20.77 -14.33
C VAL A 199 0.05 20.36 -12.91
N ALA A 200 -0.34 21.23 -11.96
CA ALA A 200 -0.41 20.95 -10.54
C ALA A 200 -0.93 19.52 -10.25
N TYR A 201 -2.01 19.08 -10.91
CA TYR A 201 -2.61 17.76 -10.63
C TYR A 201 -1.77 16.60 -11.14
N LEU A 202 -1.25 16.71 -12.35
CA LEU A 202 -0.51 15.63 -12.98
C LEU A 202 0.82 15.44 -12.27
N SER A 203 1.57 16.52 -12.08
CA SER A 203 2.87 16.49 -11.40
C SER A 203 2.74 16.01 -9.95
N ALA A 204 1.72 16.44 -9.21
CA ALA A 204 1.48 15.97 -7.85
C ALA A 204 1.09 14.48 -7.79
N ASN A 205 0.28 13.99 -8.74
CA ASN A 205 -0.05 12.56 -8.82
C ASN A 205 1.14 11.70 -9.22
N MET A 206 1.97 12.15 -10.17
CA MET A 206 3.21 11.46 -10.52
C MET A 206 4.15 11.39 -9.31
N LEU A 207 4.32 12.51 -8.60
CA LEU A 207 5.11 12.57 -7.39
C LEU A 207 4.56 11.61 -6.31
N ALA A 208 3.26 11.62 -6.06
CA ALA A 208 2.61 10.73 -5.11
C ALA A 208 2.84 9.24 -5.44
N LEU A 209 2.70 8.86 -6.71
CA LEU A 209 2.92 7.49 -7.16
C LEU A 209 4.39 7.08 -7.08
N THR A 210 5.32 7.94 -7.49
CA THR A 210 6.76 7.69 -7.35
C THR A 210 7.15 7.51 -5.89
N LEU A 211 6.66 8.37 -5.00
CA LEU A 211 6.90 8.27 -3.56
C LEU A 211 6.29 7.00 -2.98
N MET A 212 5.06 6.65 -3.34
CA MET A 212 4.42 5.40 -2.90
C MET A 212 5.25 4.18 -3.33
N LEU A 213 5.67 4.13 -4.59
CA LEU A 213 6.49 3.05 -5.14
C LEU A 213 7.82 2.93 -4.38
N ALA A 214 8.53 4.05 -4.19
CA ALA A 214 9.79 4.08 -3.46
C ALA A 214 9.62 3.64 -1.99
N ILE A 215 8.60 4.16 -1.31
CA ILE A 215 8.30 3.80 0.09
C ILE A 215 7.97 2.32 0.20
N TYR A 216 7.12 1.77 -0.66
CA TYR A 216 6.74 0.35 -0.60
C TYR A 216 7.91 -0.56 -0.95
N PHE A 217 8.80 -0.14 -1.84
CA PHE A 217 10.03 -0.87 -2.11
C PHE A 217 10.95 -0.89 -0.88
N VAL A 218 11.19 0.26 -0.24
CA VAL A 218 11.99 0.35 0.99
C VAL A 218 11.39 -0.48 2.12
N VAL A 219 10.07 -0.37 2.33
CA VAL A 219 9.33 -1.13 3.36
C VAL A 219 9.40 -2.62 3.07
N SER A 220 9.27 -3.04 1.80
CA SER A 220 9.40 -4.43 1.39
C SER A 220 10.79 -4.98 1.74
N LEU A 221 11.87 -4.26 1.36
CA LEU A 221 13.24 -4.66 1.68
C LEU A 221 13.48 -4.73 3.19
N TYR A 222 13.02 -3.73 3.94
CA TYR A 222 13.08 -3.72 5.40
C TYR A 222 12.38 -4.95 6.00
N THR A 223 11.18 -5.28 5.51
CA THR A 223 10.39 -6.44 5.94
C THR A 223 11.12 -7.75 5.65
N PHE A 224 11.67 -7.87 4.44
CA PHE A 224 12.41 -9.02 3.99
C PHE A 224 13.67 -9.25 4.83
N PHE A 225 14.52 -8.22 4.99
CA PHE A 225 15.75 -8.34 5.79
C PHE A 225 15.48 -8.64 7.27
N LYS A 226 14.38 -8.12 7.83
CA LYS A 226 13.96 -8.48 9.19
C LYS A 226 13.50 -9.93 9.29
N ALA A 227 12.84 -10.46 8.26
CA ALA A 227 12.44 -11.88 8.19
C ALA A 227 13.67 -12.80 8.14
N GLU A 228 14.61 -12.51 7.23
CA GLU A 228 15.89 -13.23 7.10
C GLU A 228 16.69 -13.20 8.40
N GLY A 229 16.85 -12.01 8.99
CA GLY A 229 17.58 -11.86 10.25
C GLY A 229 16.97 -12.64 11.42
N ALA A 230 15.64 -12.78 11.46
CA ALA A 230 14.95 -13.58 12.48
C ALA A 230 15.20 -15.09 12.30
N MET A 231 15.36 -15.57 11.06
CA MET A 231 15.73 -16.96 10.78
C MET A 231 17.20 -17.24 11.16
N VAL A 232 18.13 -16.38 10.75
CA VAL A 232 19.58 -16.61 10.89
C VAL A 232 20.10 -16.42 12.33
N LYS A 233 19.59 -15.43 13.08
CA LYS A 233 20.14 -15.07 14.41
C LYS A 233 20.00 -16.19 15.45
N HIS A 234 19.13 -17.17 15.24
CA HIS A 234 18.95 -18.31 16.14
C HIS A 234 19.68 -19.59 15.72
N GLU A 235 20.15 -19.72 14.48
CA GLU A 235 21.06 -20.82 14.10
C GLU A 235 22.39 -20.71 14.84
N ARG A 236 22.89 -19.49 15.06
CA ARG A 236 24.14 -19.24 15.82
C ARG A 236 24.03 -19.42 17.34
N ARG A 237 22.82 -19.61 17.89
CA ARG A 237 22.61 -19.91 19.32
C ARG A 237 22.39 -21.40 19.58
N GLY A 238 22.25 -22.21 18.52
CA GLY A 238 22.06 -23.66 18.61
C GLY A 238 23.30 -24.48 18.26
N GLN A 239 24.42 -23.81 17.91
CA GLN A 239 25.78 -24.35 17.87
C GLN A 239 26.50 -23.98 19.17
#